data_AF-A0A928RH37-F1
#
_entry.id   AF-A0A928RH37-F1
#
_cell.length_a   1.000
_cell.length_b   1.000
_cell.length_c   1.000
_cell.angle_alpha   90.00
_cell.angle_beta   90.00
_cell.angle_gamma   90.00
#
_symmetry.space_group_name_H-M   'P 1'
#
loop_
_entity.id
_entity.type
_entity.pdbx_description
1 polymer ?
#
loop_
_entity_poly.entity_id
_entity_poly.type
_entity_poly.pdbx_seq_one_letter_code
_entity_poly.pdbx_strand_id
1 'polypeptide(L)'
;MTIFKCKMCGGALEINNNETVATCEYCGTQQTLPKLDDDRRANLYDRANHFRRNNEFDKAMGIYEQILNEDNTDAEAYWSLVLCRYGIEYVEDP
;
A
#
# COMPACT_ATOMS: atom_id res chain seq x y z
N MET A 1 0.82 -16.45 6.94
CA MET A 1 1.76 -15.39 7.31
C MET A 1 1.96 -14.56 6.05
N THR A 2 1.40 -13.36 6.01
CA THR A 2 1.45 -12.51 4.82
C THR A 2 2.87 -11.96 4.71
N ILE A 3 3.58 -12.31 3.63
CA ILE A 3 4.94 -11.82 3.40
C ILE A 3 4.81 -10.44 2.76
N PHE A 4 5.21 -9.40 3.49
CA PHE A 4 5.28 -8.06 2.96
C PHE A 4 6.60 -7.87 2.22
N LYS A 5 6.54 -7.15 1.09
CA LYS A 5 7.69 -6.77 0.29
C LYS A 5 7.88 -5.26 0.35
N CYS A 6 9.13 -4.84 0.38
CA CYS A 6 9.49 -3.44 0.31
C CYS A 6 9.04 -2.87 -1.04
N LYS A 7 8.30 -1.75 -1.00
CA LYS A 7 7.79 -1.05 -2.18
C LYS A 7 8.89 -0.45 -3.07
N MET A 8 10.08 -0.25 -2.50
CA MET A 8 11.22 0.37 -3.20
C MET A 8 12.19 -0.65 -3.79
N CYS A 9 12.58 -1.68 -3.03
CA CYS A 9 13.61 -2.63 -3.47
C CYS A 9 13.11 -4.07 -3.67
N GLY A 10 11.83 -4.36 -3.39
CA GLY A 10 11.25 -5.70 -3.51
C GLY A 10 11.71 -6.72 -2.45
N GLY A 11 12.66 -6.36 -1.58
CA GLY A 11 13.14 -7.21 -0.47
C GLY A 11 12.02 -7.56 0.52
N ALA A 12 12.14 -8.70 1.18
CA ALA A 12 11.19 -9.09 2.24
C ALA A 12 11.25 -8.09 3.40
N LEU A 13 10.10 -7.80 4.01
CA LEU A 13 10.02 -7.00 5.23
C LEU A 13 9.78 -7.95 6.41
N GLU A 14 10.71 -7.92 7.36
CA GLU A 14 10.53 -8.51 8.68
C GLU A 14 9.69 -7.54 9.51
N ILE A 15 8.47 -7.96 9.86
CA ILE A 15 7.52 -7.12 10.59
C ILE A 15 6.93 -7.90 11.77
N ASN A 16 6.64 -7.20 12.85
CA ASN A 16 5.86 -7.77 13.94
C ASN A 16 4.36 -7.75 13.61
N ASN A 17 3.57 -8.59 14.28
CA ASN A 17 2.12 -8.55 14.15
C ASN A 17 1.57 -7.15 14.49
N ASN A 18 0.68 -6.64 13.65
CA ASN A 18 0.03 -5.32 13.75
C ASN A 18 0.91 -4.08 13.54
N GLU A 19 2.13 -4.21 13.02
CA GLU A 19 2.86 -3.02 12.57
C GLU A 19 2.17 -2.36 11.38
N THR A 20 2.04 -1.03 11.42
CA THR A 20 1.45 -0.21 10.34
C THR A 20 2.50 0.56 9.55
N VAL A 21 3.75 0.54 10.02
CA VAL A 21 4.92 1.15 9.41
C VAL A 21 6.11 0.22 9.67
N ALA A 22 6.94 -0.01 8.65
CA ALA A 22 8.17 -0.79 8.77
C ALA A 22 9.32 -0.11 8.05
N THR A 23 10.53 -0.35 8.53
CA THR A 23 11.77 0.09 7.88
C THR A 23 12.43 -1.10 7.21
N CYS A 24 12.71 -0.98 5.92
CA CYS A 24 13.37 -2.05 5.16
C CYS A 24 14.84 -2.16 5.56
N GLU A 25 15.27 -3.35 6.01
CA GLU A 25 16.67 -3.61 6.39
C GLU A 25 17.66 -3.54 5.20
N TYR A 26 17.15 -3.70 3.98
CA TYR A 26 17.99 -3.73 2.77
C TYR A 26 18.24 -2.33 2.19
N CYS A 27 17.21 -1.48 2.08
CA CYS A 27 17.33 -0.16 1.45
C CYS A 27 17.10 1.02 2.41
N GLY A 28 16.78 0.75 3.68
CA GLY A 28 16.54 1.78 4.71
C GLY A 28 15.23 2.56 4.55
N THR A 29 14.40 2.26 3.54
CA THR A 29 13.13 2.97 3.35
C THR A 29 12.15 2.63 4.47
N GLN A 30 11.63 3.68 5.13
CA GLN A 30 10.48 3.60 6.02
C GLN A 30 9.19 3.70 5.21
N GLN A 31 8.29 2.75 5.36
CA GLN A 31 7.07 2.65 4.56
C GLN A 31 5.88 2.19 5.40
N THR A 32 4.69 2.67 5.03
CA THR A 32 3.41 2.20 5.57
C THR A 32 3.08 0.79 5.10
N LEU A 33 2.29 0.06 5.89
CA LEU A 33 1.83 -1.29 5.60
C LEU A 33 0.30 -1.32 5.60
N PRO A 34 -0.34 -1.98 4.61
CA PRO A 34 -1.78 -2.16 4.63
C PRO A 34 -2.17 -3.08 5.79
N LYS A 35 -3.26 -2.77 6.46
CA LYS A 35 -3.87 -3.69 7.41
C LYS A 35 -4.70 -4.71 6.64
N LEU A 36 -4.24 -5.96 6.68
CA LEU A 36 -4.81 -7.09 5.93
C LEU A 36 -5.39 -8.13 6.91
N ASP A 37 -6.29 -7.66 7.77
CA ASP A 37 -6.96 -8.45 8.82
C ASP A 37 -8.08 -9.35 8.28
N ASP A 38 -8.58 -9.09 7.06
CA ASP A 38 -9.55 -9.95 6.39
C ASP A 38 -9.36 -10.00 4.85
N ASP A 39 -9.96 -11.03 4.23
CA ASP A 39 -9.89 -11.27 2.78
C ASP A 39 -10.54 -10.15 1.96
N ARG A 40 -11.55 -9.46 2.50
CA ARG A 40 -12.22 -8.35 1.80
C ARG A 40 -11.26 -7.17 1.65
N ARG A 41 -10.53 -6.78 2.70
CA ARG A 41 -9.53 -5.70 2.65
C ARG A 41 -8.38 -6.04 1.71
N ALA A 42 -7.89 -7.28 1.74
CA ALA A 42 -6.89 -7.74 0.78
C ALA A 42 -7.37 -7.55 -0.68
N ASN A 43 -8.60 -7.96 -0.97
CA ASN A 43 -9.21 -7.77 -2.30
C ASN A 43 -9.39 -6.29 -2.68
N LEU A 44 -9.74 -5.41 -1.73
CA LEU A 44 -9.83 -3.96 -1.99
C LEU A 44 -8.46 -3.38 -2.36
N TYR A 45 -7.41 -3.73 -1.59
CA TYR A 45 -6.05 -3.29 -1.89
C TYR A 45 -5.56 -3.82 -3.25
N ASP A 46 -5.79 -5.09 -3.58
CA ASP A 46 -5.39 -5.65 -4.87
C ASP A 46 -6.04 -4.91 -6.04
N ARG A 47 -7.33 -4.59 -5.93
CA ARG A 47 -8.07 -3.82 -6.94
C ARG A 47 -7.59 -2.37 -7.04
N ALA A 48 -7.41 -1.69 -5.91
CA ALA A 48 -6.92 -0.31 -5.89
C ALA A 48 -5.52 -0.22 -6.49
N ASN A 49 -4.62 -1.12 -6.09
CA ASN A 49 -3.27 -1.21 -6.60
C ASN A 49 -3.22 -1.55 -8.09
N HIS A 50 -4.16 -2.38 -8.59
CA HIS A 50 -4.30 -2.64 -10.04
C HIS A 50 -4.60 -1.35 -10.81
N PHE A 51 -5.62 -0.58 -10.40
CA PHE A 51 -5.94 0.70 -11.03
C PHE A 51 -4.78 1.69 -10.95
N ARG A 52 -4.10 1.78 -9.79
CA ARG A 52 -2.97 2.69 -9.61
C ARG A 52 -1.80 2.37 -10.55
N ARG A 53 -1.46 1.09 -10.74
CA ARG A 53 -0.41 0.65 -11.69
C ARG A 53 -0.78 0.89 -13.15
N ASN A 54 -2.07 0.99 -13.47
CA ASN A 54 -2.57 1.32 -14.80
C ASN A 54 -2.79 2.83 -15.00
N ASN A 55 -2.33 3.67 -14.06
CA ASN A 55 -2.53 5.13 -14.08
C ASN A 55 -4.02 5.57 -14.01
N GLU A 56 -4.91 4.66 -13.61
CA GLU A 56 -6.34 4.94 -13.42
C GLU A 56 -6.56 5.50 -11.99
N PHE A 57 -5.91 6.62 -11.68
CA PHE A 57 -5.80 7.15 -10.32
C PHE A 57 -7.15 7.45 -9.66
N ASP A 58 -8.11 8.04 -10.40
CA ASP A 58 -9.45 8.34 -9.86
C ASP A 58 -10.19 7.08 -9.40
N LYS A 59 -10.05 5.98 -10.15
CA LYS A 59 -10.66 4.68 -9.79
C LYS A 59 -9.97 4.09 -8.57
N ALA A 60 -8.64 4.21 -8.49
CA ALA A 60 -7.89 3.76 -7.32
C ALA A 60 -8.29 4.56 -6.06
N MET A 61 -8.41 5.89 -6.17
CA MET A 61 -8.81 6.77 -5.07
C MET A 61 -10.16 6.37 -4.48
N GLY A 62 -11.18 6.12 -5.31
CA GLY A 62 -12.49 5.70 -4.81
C GLY A 62 -12.45 4.40 -3.99
N ILE A 63 -11.52 3.49 -4.29
CA ILE A 63 -11.36 2.25 -3.50
C ILE A 63 -10.57 2.52 -2.21
N TYR A 64 -9.51 3.34 -2.23
CA TYR A 64 -8.80 3.71 -1.00
C TYR A 64 -9.70 4.49 -0.04
N GLU A 65 -10.58 5.37 -0.55
CA GLU A 65 -11.61 6.04 0.25
C GLU A 65 -12.60 5.04 0.85
N GLN A 66 -12.98 3.99 0.11
CA GLN A 66 -13.79 2.91 0.68
C GLN A 66 -13.07 2.20 1.83
N ILE A 67 -11.78 1.92 1.71
CA ILE A 67 -10.98 1.33 2.79
C ILE A 67 -11.00 2.25 4.02
N LEU A 68 -10.83 3.57 3.83
CA LEU A 68 -10.86 4.54 4.94
C LEU A 68 -12.25 4.72 5.57
N ASN A 69 -13.33 4.49 4.81
CA ASN A 69 -14.68 4.44 5.36
C ASN A 69 -14.89 3.21 6.25
N GLU A 70 -14.18 2.11 5.98
CA GLU A 70 -14.21 0.88 6.80
C GLU A 70 -13.26 0.99 8.01
N ASP A 71 -12.05 1.54 7.82
CA ASP A 71 -11.06 1.80 8.87
C ASP A 71 -10.28 3.10 8.57
N ASN A 72 -10.66 4.18 9.25
CA ASN A 72 -10.04 5.49 9.07
C ASN A 72 -8.64 5.62 9.70
N THR A 73 -8.12 4.56 10.34
CA THR A 73 -6.78 4.52 10.94
C THR A 73 -5.77 3.78 10.06
N ASP A 74 -6.13 3.42 8.83
CA ASP A 74 -5.24 2.79 7.86
C ASP A 74 -4.29 3.81 7.22
N ALA A 75 -3.03 3.81 7.68
CA ALA A 75 -2.00 4.69 7.17
C ALA A 75 -1.64 4.43 5.68
N GLU A 76 -1.78 3.18 5.21
CA GLU A 76 -1.46 2.82 3.83
C GLU A 76 -2.47 3.39 2.84
N ALA A 77 -3.75 3.40 3.20
CA ALA A 77 -4.78 3.98 2.36
C ALA A 77 -4.57 5.49 2.18
N TYR A 78 -4.21 6.23 3.24
CA TYR A 78 -3.86 7.64 3.11
C TYR A 78 -2.62 7.88 2.26
N TRP A 79 -1.55 7.09 2.47
CA TRP A 79 -0.35 7.18 1.64
C TRP A 79 -0.70 6.95 0.16
N SER A 80 -1.52 5.94 -0.12
CA SER A 80 -1.94 5.61 -1.47
C SER A 80 -2.78 6.71 -2.12
N LEU A 81 -3.66 7.39 -1.37
CA LEU A 81 -4.38 8.57 -1.85
C LEU A 81 -3.45 9.71 -2.22
N VAL A 82 -2.39 9.95 -1.44
CA VAL A 82 -1.36 10.96 -1.77
C VAL A 82 -0.69 10.60 -3.10
N LEU A 83 -0.30 9.33 -3.29
CA LEU A 83 0.30 8.88 -4.56
C LEU A 83 -0.65 9.09 -5.74
N CYS A 84 -1.93 8.72 -5.61
CA CYS A 84 -2.92 8.93 -6.65
C CYS A 84 -3.13 10.41 -6.96
N ARG A 85 -3.25 11.26 -5.92
CA ARG A 85 -3.48 12.70 -6.07
C ARG A 85 -2.36 13.39 -6.86
N TYR A 86 -1.12 12.95 -6.68
CA TYR A 86 0.04 13.52 -7.37
C TYR A 86 0.48 12.72 -8.59
N GLY A 87 -0.24 11.64 -8.96
CA GLY A 87 0.11 10.78 -10.09
C GLY A 87 1.48 10.12 -9.96
N ILE A 88 1.88 9.71 -8.74
CA ILE A 88 3.20 9.14 -8.48
C ILE A 88 3.20 7.65 -8.83
N GLU A 89 4.17 7.28 -9.67
CA GLU A 89 4.48 5.90 -10.06
C GLU A 89 5.84 5.48 -9.48
N TYR A 90 5.92 4.22 -9.03
CA TYR A 90 7.20 3.59 -8.73
C TYR A 90 7.62 2.80 -9.97
N VAL A 91 8.76 3.18 -10.54
CA VAL A 91 9.35 2.50 -11.69
C VAL A 91 10.58 1.75 -11.24
N GLU A 92 10.79 0.56 -11.79
CA GLU A 92 12.06 -0.14 -11.64
C GLU A 92 13.11 0.58 -12.49
N ASP A 93 14.31 0.77 -11.93
CA ASP A 93 15.43 1.29 -12.73
C ASP A 93 15.74 0.31 -13.89
N PRO A 94 16.03 0.81 -15.11
CA PRO A 94 16.30 -0.01 -16.30
C PRO A 94 17.49 -0.96 -16.20
#